data_AF-A0A2V7HWL6-F1
#
_entry.id   AF-A0A2V7HWL6-F1
#
_cell.length_a   1.000
_cell.length_b   1.000
_cell.length_c   1.000
_cell.angle_alpha   90.00
_cell.angle_beta   90.00
_cell.angle_gamma   90.00
#
_symmetry.space_group_name_H-M   'P 1'
#
loop_
_entity.id
_entity.type
_entity.pdbx_description
1 polymer ?
#
loop_
_entity_poly.entity_id
_entity_poly.type
_entity_poly.pdbx_seq_one_letter_code
_entity_poly.pdbx_strand_id
1 'polypeptide(L)'
;MPQEVGRAVPATRVARVAGLRLRDVPLLEIYAALALLFLFLPVLMLVMLSFNSTVTGIFPLKGFTLKWYDQALHNQIIWPALQNSLIVAISTAVVSALLGTPAAFTLTRRSFRFKSLLRGLLVLPMSLPTLLIGISLLSFF
;
A
#
# COMPACT_ATOMS: atom_id res chain seq x y z
N MET A 1 -26.16 -51.03 22.76
CA MET A 1 -26.04 -51.29 21.30
C MET A 1 -27.46 -51.23 20.72
N PRO A 2 -27.78 -50.46 19.65
CA PRO A 2 -26.93 -49.67 18.73
C PRO A 2 -27.34 -48.16 18.65
N GLN A 3 -26.40 -47.21 18.60
CA GLN A 3 -25.87 -46.53 17.40
C GLN A 3 -26.85 -45.51 16.75
N GLU A 4 -26.97 -44.31 17.32
CA GLU A 4 -27.29 -43.10 16.53
C GLU A 4 -25.97 -42.34 16.31
N VAL A 5 -25.17 -42.81 15.37
CA VAL A 5 -25.03 -42.17 14.05
C VAL A 5 -24.66 -40.70 14.19
N GLY A 6 -23.34 -40.46 14.17
CA GLY A 6 -22.76 -39.16 13.93
C GLY A 6 -23.40 -38.55 12.69
N ARG A 7 -24.16 -37.47 12.88
CA ARG A 7 -24.61 -36.63 11.78
C ARG A 7 -23.39 -35.94 11.21
N ALA A 8 -22.84 -36.54 10.16
CA ALA A 8 -21.84 -35.95 9.30
C ALA A 8 -22.35 -34.57 8.85
N VAL A 9 -21.67 -33.52 9.30
CA VAL A 9 -21.81 -32.19 8.73
C VAL A 9 -21.41 -32.33 7.25
N PRO A 10 -22.31 -32.07 6.29
CA PRO A 10 -21.96 -32.24 4.89
C PRO A 10 -20.85 -31.23 4.54
N ALA A 11 -19.67 -31.75 4.19
CA ALA A 11 -18.47 -31.02 3.79
C ALA A 11 -18.62 -30.27 2.44
N THR A 12 -19.84 -29.95 2.02
CA THR A 12 -20.17 -29.51 0.67
C THR A 12 -20.26 -28.00 0.50
N ARG A 13 -19.95 -27.20 1.53
CA ARG A 13 -20.13 -25.73 1.48
C ARG A 13 -18.85 -24.89 1.40
N VAL A 14 -17.69 -25.50 1.15
CA VAL A 14 -16.41 -24.77 0.98
C VAL A 14 -15.84 -24.90 -0.45
N ALA A 15 -16.27 -25.89 -1.23
CA ALA A 15 -15.72 -26.18 -2.55
C ALA A 15 -16.43 -25.46 -3.72
N ARG A 16 -16.95 -24.23 -3.52
CA ARG A 16 -17.61 -23.45 -4.58
C ARG A 16 -17.00 -22.07 -4.81
N VAL A 17 -15.69 -21.96 -4.65
CA VAL A 17 -14.90 -20.84 -5.23
C VAL A 17 -14.19 -21.28 -6.52
N ALA A 18 -14.08 -22.59 -6.76
CA ALA A 18 -13.44 -23.17 -7.96
C ALA A 18 -14.42 -23.31 -9.15
N GLY A 19 -15.23 -22.28 -9.38
CA GLY A 19 -16.22 -22.23 -10.45
C GLY A 19 -15.87 -21.30 -11.61
N LEU A 20 -14.70 -20.64 -11.58
CA LEU A 20 -14.18 -19.95 -12.76
C LEU A 20 -13.68 -21.02 -13.73
N ARG A 21 -14.51 -21.35 -14.73
CA ARG A 21 -14.05 -22.07 -15.91
C ARG A 21 -13.09 -21.15 -16.67
N LEU A 22 -11.82 -21.20 -16.26
CA LEU A 22 -10.63 -20.58 -16.83
C LEU A 22 -10.31 -21.05 -18.27
N ARG A 23 -11.31 -21.38 -19.07
CA ARG A 23 -11.10 -21.99 -20.39
C ARG A 23 -10.77 -20.98 -21.49
N ASP A 24 -10.93 -19.68 -21.20
CA ASP A 24 -10.63 -18.54 -22.08
C ASP A 24 -9.66 -17.54 -21.41
N VAL A 25 -8.68 -18.05 -20.65
CA VAL A 25 -7.67 -17.29 -19.88
C VAL A 25 -6.82 -16.24 -20.61
N PRO A 26 -6.57 -16.24 -21.93
CA PRO A 26 -5.74 -15.18 -22.52
C PRO A 26 -6.39 -13.79 -22.40
N LEU A 27 -7.72 -13.68 -22.45
CA LEU A 27 -8.36 -12.36 -22.48
C LEU A 27 -8.29 -11.64 -21.12
N LEU A 28 -8.45 -12.39 -20.02
CA LEU A 28 -8.35 -11.83 -18.67
C LEU A 28 -6.90 -11.47 -18.32
N GLU A 29 -5.94 -12.31 -18.73
CA GLU A 29 -4.51 -12.03 -18.57
C GLU A 29 -4.08 -10.81 -19.38
N ILE A 30 -4.53 -10.69 -20.64
CA ILE A 30 -4.29 -9.52 -21.49
C ILE A 30 -4.90 -8.27 -20.86
N TYR A 31 -6.13 -8.34 -20.35
CA TYR A 31 -6.78 -7.22 -19.67
C TYR A 31 -6.02 -6.78 -18.42
N ALA A 32 -5.62 -7.73 -17.56
CA ALA A 32 -4.83 -7.43 -16.38
C ALA A 32 -3.46 -6.83 -16.75
N ALA A 33 -2.80 -7.35 -17.78
CA ALA A 33 -1.54 -6.83 -18.29
C ALA A 33 -1.69 -5.39 -18.84
N LEU A 34 -2.76 -5.10 -19.60
CA LEU A 34 -3.08 -3.75 -20.08
C LEU A 34 -3.37 -2.78 -18.94
N ALA A 35 -4.13 -3.21 -17.93
CA ALA A 35 -4.42 -2.39 -16.75
C ALA A 35 -3.15 -2.08 -15.95
N LEU A 36 -2.28 -3.07 -15.75
CA LEU A 36 -0.97 -2.87 -15.11
C LEU A 36 -0.09 -1.96 -15.96
N LEU A 37 -0.01 -2.18 -17.27
CA LEU A 37 0.77 -1.34 -18.17
C LEU A 37 0.31 0.11 -18.11
N PHE A 38 -1.01 0.35 -18.15
CA PHE A 38 -1.58 1.69 -18.03
C PHE A 38 -1.25 2.35 -16.68
N LEU A 39 -1.32 1.59 -15.59
CA LEU A 39 -0.97 2.07 -14.24
C LEU A 39 0.52 2.42 -14.11
N PHE A 40 1.39 1.60 -14.70
CA PHE A 40 2.84 1.80 -14.67
C PHE A 40 3.34 2.76 -15.75
N LEU A 41 2.54 3.08 -16.77
CA LEU A 41 2.91 3.99 -17.85
C LEU A 41 3.47 5.35 -17.37
N PRO A 42 2.86 6.07 -16.41
CA PRO A 42 3.44 7.32 -15.90
C PRO A 42 4.77 7.10 -15.17
N VAL A 43 4.94 5.98 -14.48
CA VAL A 43 6.19 5.62 -13.81
C VAL A 43 7.28 5.31 -14.85
N LEU A 44 6.93 4.57 -15.90
CA LEU A 44 7.84 4.30 -17.03
C LEU A 44 8.23 5.58 -17.74
N MET A 45 7.30 6.51 -17.94
CA MET A 45 7.59 7.84 -18.49
C MET A 45 8.54 8.63 -17.60
N LEU A 46 8.32 8.60 -16.28
CA LEU A 46 9.23 9.23 -15.32
C LEU A 46 10.64 8.63 -15.39
N VAL A 47 10.76 7.30 -15.50
CA VAL A 47 12.05 6.60 -15.67
C VAL A 47 12.69 6.95 -17.01
N MET A 48 11.93 7.00 -18.11
CA MET A 48 12.50 7.44 -19.39
C MET A 48 13.00 8.88 -19.32
N LEU A 49 12.28 9.73 -18.59
CA LEU A 49 12.62 11.14 -18.43
C LEU A 49 13.79 11.37 -17.47
N SER A 50 14.06 10.48 -16.52
CA SER A 50 15.25 10.59 -15.66
C SER A 50 16.55 10.47 -16.44
N PHE A 51 16.52 9.88 -17.64
CA PHE A 51 17.64 9.86 -18.58
C PHE A 51 17.71 11.08 -19.50
N ASN A 52 16.79 12.06 -19.39
CA ASN A 52 16.81 13.27 -20.21
C ASN A 52 17.92 14.23 -19.75
N SER A 53 18.69 14.74 -20.71
CA SER A 53 19.73 15.75 -20.49
C SER A 53 19.22 17.08 -19.97
N THR A 54 17.93 17.38 -20.14
CA THR A 54 17.30 18.66 -19.79
C THR A 54 16.43 18.54 -18.55
N VAL A 55 16.49 19.55 -17.67
CA VAL A 55 15.70 19.63 -16.43
C VAL A 55 14.20 19.74 -16.68
N THR A 56 13.80 20.32 -17.82
CA THR A 56 12.40 20.67 -18.09
C THR A 56 11.49 19.48 -18.34
N GLY A 57 12.03 18.27 -18.47
CA GLY A 57 11.19 17.08 -18.47
C GLY A 57 10.25 16.95 -19.68
N ILE A 58 10.53 17.67 -20.77
CA ILE A 58 9.63 17.76 -21.92
C ILE A 58 10.04 16.72 -22.96
N PHE A 59 9.07 15.95 -23.45
CA PHE A 59 9.24 15.05 -24.59
C PHE A 59 9.26 15.86 -25.90
N PRO A 60 10.14 15.59 -26.89
CA PRO A 60 11.05 14.44 -27.04
C PRO A 60 12.36 14.55 -26.23
N LEU A 61 12.95 13.40 -25.90
CA LEU A 61 14.27 13.31 -25.25
C LEU A 61 15.33 13.99 -26.12
N LYS A 62 15.91 15.09 -25.64
CA LYS A 62 16.96 15.83 -26.38
C LYS A 62 18.31 15.11 -26.35
N GLY A 63 18.58 14.33 -25.30
CA GLY A 63 19.78 13.52 -25.16
C GLY A 63 19.69 12.60 -23.95
N PHE A 64 20.43 11.47 -24.02
CA PHE A 64 20.54 10.50 -22.94
C PHE A 64 21.65 10.91 -21.96
N THR A 65 21.37 10.92 -20.66
CA THR A 65 22.35 11.24 -19.62
C THR A 65 22.17 10.40 -18.36
N LEU A 66 23.27 10.14 -17.64
CA LEU A 66 23.27 9.62 -16.26
C LEU A 66 23.68 10.69 -15.23
N LYS A 67 23.82 11.96 -15.64
CA LYS A 67 24.29 13.05 -14.78
C LYS A 67 23.51 13.18 -13.48
N TRP A 68 22.19 12.98 -13.51
CA TRP A 68 21.33 13.08 -12.32
C TRP A 68 21.62 12.00 -11.27
N TYR A 69 21.98 10.80 -11.72
CA TYR A 69 22.36 9.71 -10.84
C TYR A 69 23.72 9.98 -10.20
N ASP A 70 24.70 10.46 -10.98
CA ASP A 70 26.02 10.85 -10.47
C ASP A 70 25.92 12.01 -9.45
N GLN A 71 25.12 13.04 -9.78
CA GLN A 71 24.84 14.13 -8.86
C GLN A 71 24.16 13.64 -7.58
N ALA A 72 23.20 12.71 -7.69
CA ALA A 72 22.52 12.17 -6.52
C ALA A 72 23.47 11.40 -5.58
N LEU A 73 24.40 10.63 -6.15
CA LEU A 73 25.39 9.86 -5.39
C LEU A 73 26.38 10.75 -4.64
N HIS A 74 26.78 11.88 -5.22
CA HIS A 74 27.72 12.82 -4.62
C HIS A 74 27.05 13.92 -3.78
N ASN A 75 25.72 13.95 -3.70
CA ASN A 75 25.00 14.98 -2.98
C ASN A 75 24.95 14.67 -1.47
N GLN A 76 25.57 15.54 -0.68
CA GLN A 76 25.63 15.43 0.78
C GLN A 76 24.27 15.61 1.48
N ILE A 77 23.24 16.10 0.77
CA ILE A 77 21.89 16.30 1.31
C ILE A 77 21.01 15.06 1.07
N ILE A 78 21.19 14.37 -0.07
CA ILE A 78 20.30 13.26 -0.48
C ILE A 78 20.48 12.05 0.44
N TRP A 79 21.71 11.70 0.78
CA TRP A 79 21.99 10.54 1.64
C TRP A 79 21.41 10.65 3.05
N PRO A 80 21.62 11.75 3.80
CA PRO A 80 20.97 11.94 5.09
C PRO A 80 19.44 11.98 5.00
N ALA A 81 18.89 12.62 3.96
CA ALA A 81 17.44 12.65 3.75
C ALA A 81 16.86 11.24 3.51
N LEU A 82 17.56 10.40 2.75
CA LEU A 82 17.17 9.00 2.52
C LEU A 82 17.24 8.19 3.82
N GLN A 83 18.31 8.33 4.59
CA GLN A 83 18.47 7.64 5.88
C GLN A 83 17.37 8.04 6.87
N ASN A 84 17.10 9.33 7.04
CA ASN A 84 16.03 9.82 7.89
C ASN A 84 14.68 9.24 7.46
N SER A 85 14.39 9.26 6.16
CA SER A 85 13.15 8.70 5.61
C SER A 85 13.00 7.20 5.90
N LEU A 86 14.07 6.43 5.74
CA LEU A 86 14.07 4.99 6.03
C LEU A 86 13.88 4.71 7.52
N ILE A 87 14.59 5.43 8.39
CA ILE A 87 14.47 5.27 9.85
C ILE A 87 13.04 5.57 10.29
N VAL A 88 12.46 6.68 9.83
CA VAL A 88 11.08 7.07 10.15
C VAL A 88 10.08 6.06 9.58
N ALA A 89 10.23 5.64 8.33
CA ALA A 89 9.31 4.70 7.70
C ALA A 89 9.29 3.34 8.42
N ILE A 90 10.47 2.78 8.74
CA ILE A 90 10.59 1.46 9.37
C ILE A 90 10.09 1.53 10.82
N SER A 91 10.53 2.52 11.59
CA SER A 91 10.10 2.67 13.00
C SER A 91 8.59 2.86 13.09
N THR A 92 8.01 3.71 12.24
CA THR A 92 6.56 3.93 12.17
C THR A 92 5.83 2.65 11.77
N ALA A 93 6.28 1.95 10.73
CA ALA A 93 5.65 0.71 10.27
C ALA A 93 5.62 -0.36 11.36
N VAL A 94 6.74 -0.55 12.09
CA VAL A 94 6.82 -1.52 13.19
C VAL A 94 5.89 -1.13 14.33
N VAL A 95 5.94 0.11 14.80
CA VAL A 95 5.08 0.59 15.90
C VAL A 95 3.60 0.50 15.51
N SER A 96 3.24 0.94 14.30
CA SER A 96 1.87 0.85 13.79
C SER A 96 1.39 -0.59 13.66
N ALA A 97 2.23 -1.53 13.20
CA ALA A 97 1.86 -2.94 13.11
C ALA A 97 1.66 -3.56 14.50
N LEU A 98 2.57 -3.28 15.44
CA LEU A 98 2.51 -3.81 16.80
C LEU A 98 1.31 -3.29 17.59
N LEU A 99 0.92 -2.02 17.40
CA LEU A 99 -0.25 -1.44 18.08
C LEU A 99 -1.55 -1.71 17.32
N GLY A 100 -1.52 -1.57 15.99
CA GLY A 100 -2.70 -1.68 15.13
C GLY A 100 -3.22 -3.11 14.99
N THR A 101 -2.35 -4.12 14.88
CA THR A 101 -2.77 -5.52 14.73
C THR A 101 -3.59 -6.04 15.91
N PRO A 102 -3.14 -5.93 17.19
CA PRO A 102 -3.94 -6.36 18.33
C PRO A 102 -5.20 -5.50 18.51
N ALA A 103 -5.13 -4.20 18.24
CA ALA A 103 -6.30 -3.32 18.25
C ALA A 103 -7.36 -3.77 17.24
N ALA A 104 -6.97 -4.05 16.00
CA ALA A 104 -7.87 -4.56 14.97
C ALA A 104 -8.43 -5.94 15.32
N PHE A 105 -7.59 -6.84 15.84
CA PHE A 105 -7.99 -8.19 16.24
C PHE A 105 -9.06 -8.17 17.34
N THR A 106 -8.84 -7.40 18.40
CA THR A 106 -9.77 -7.26 19.52
C THR A 106 -11.06 -6.56 19.10
N LEU A 107 -10.97 -5.50 18.30
CA LEU A 107 -12.13 -4.75 17.80
C LEU A 107 -13.00 -5.56 16.83
N THR A 108 -12.42 -6.57 16.18
CA THR A 108 -13.16 -7.48 15.29
C THR A 108 -13.79 -8.62 16.09
N ARG A 109 -13.02 -9.30 16.94
CA ARG A 109 -13.47 -10.55 17.60
C ARG A 109 -14.17 -10.38 18.94
N ARG A 110 -13.95 -9.29 19.68
CA ARG A 110 -14.61 -9.04 20.97
C ARG A 110 -15.69 -7.95 20.83
N SER A 111 -16.79 -8.11 21.56
CA SER A 111 -17.78 -7.07 21.82
C SER A 111 -17.59 -6.56 23.25
N PHE A 112 -17.24 -5.28 23.40
CA PHE A 112 -17.10 -4.61 24.69
C PHE A 112 -17.84 -3.27 24.66
N ARG A 113 -18.18 -2.75 25.84
CA ARG A 113 -19.06 -1.57 26.02
C ARG A 113 -18.60 -0.33 25.24
N PHE A 114 -17.28 -0.10 25.15
CA PHE A 114 -16.70 1.08 24.48
C PHE A 114 -16.30 0.87 23.01
N LYS A 115 -16.71 -0.25 22.39
CA LYS A 115 -16.31 -0.61 21.02
C LYS A 115 -16.71 0.43 19.98
N SER A 116 -17.91 1.02 20.12
CA SER A 116 -18.40 2.05 19.20
C SER A 116 -17.61 3.35 19.33
N LEU A 117 -17.32 3.78 20.56
CA LEU A 117 -16.51 4.97 20.85
C LEU A 117 -15.09 4.82 20.27
N LEU A 118 -14.43 3.67 20.51
CA LEU A 118 -13.08 3.44 20.01
C LEU A 118 -13.03 3.39 18.48
N ARG A 119 -14.04 2.78 17.82
CA ARG A 119 -14.17 2.84 16.35
C ARG A 119 -14.32 4.27 15.86
N GLY A 120 -15.20 5.06 16.49
CA GLY A 120 -15.39 6.47 16.14
C GLY A 120 -14.10 7.26 16.27
N LEU A 121 -13.36 7.09 17.37
CA LEU A 121 -12.11 7.80 17.62
C LEU A 121 -10.99 7.41 16.63
N LEU A 122 -10.94 6.16 16.17
CA LEU A 122 -9.99 5.71 15.16
C LEU A 122 -10.31 6.26 13.76
N VAL A 123 -11.59 6.43 13.42
CA VAL A 123 -12.02 6.95 12.11
C VAL A 123 -11.94 8.47 12.06
N LEU A 124 -12.17 9.16 13.18
CA LEU A 124 -12.16 10.62 13.27
C LEU A 124 -10.90 11.29 12.66
N PRO A 125 -9.66 10.88 12.99
CA PRO A 125 -8.46 11.48 12.40
C PRO A 125 -8.28 11.12 10.93
N MET A 126 -8.84 10.01 10.43
CA MET A 126 -8.77 9.68 9.00
C MET A 126 -9.60 10.64 8.13
N SER A 127 -10.62 11.28 8.72
CA SER A 127 -11.40 12.33 8.05
C SER A 127 -10.72 13.70 8.11
N LEU A 128 -9.77 13.90 9.03
CA LEU A 128 -9.03 15.16 9.11
C LEU A 128 -8.05 15.25 7.93
N PRO A 129 -8.04 16.38 7.19
CA PRO A 129 -7.03 16.62 6.18
C PRO A 129 -5.62 16.55 6.80
N THR A 130 -4.71 15.79 6.18
CA THR A 130 -3.33 15.61 6.67
C THR A 130 -2.60 16.94 6.86
N LEU A 131 -2.94 17.95 6.05
CA LEU A 131 -2.40 19.30 6.18
C LEU A 131 -2.70 19.94 7.54
N LEU A 132 -3.90 19.71 8.11
CA LEU A 132 -4.26 20.26 9.43
C LEU A 132 -3.37 19.67 10.53
N ILE A 133 -3.10 18.37 10.46
CA ILE A 133 -2.21 17.70 11.41
C ILE A 133 -0.78 18.27 11.30
N GLY A 134 -0.33 18.52 10.07
CA GLY A 134 0.98 19.12 9.81
C GLY A 134 1.15 20.51 10.40
N ILE A 135 0.18 21.41 10.19
CA ILE A 135 0.23 22.77 10.77
C ILE A 135 0.12 22.75 12.30
N SER A 136 -0.68 21.85 12.88
CA SER A 136 -0.81 21.74 14.34
C SER A 136 0.50 21.29 14.98
N LEU A 137 1.20 20.32 14.38
CA LEU A 137 2.51 19.88 14.85
C LEU A 137 3.54 21.01 14.76
N LEU A 138 3.57 21.74 13.64
CA LEU A 138 4.48 22.87 13.47
C LEU A 138 4.18 24.04 14.43
N SER A 139 2.92 24.23 14.81
CA SER A 139 2.56 25.26 15.79
C SER A 139 2.83 24.83 17.23
N PHE A 140 2.91 23.54 17.49
CA PHE A 140 3.10 22.99 18.84
C PHE A 140 4.58 22.88 19.24
N PHE A 141 5.47 22.69 18.27
CA PHE A 141 6.93 22.59 18.44
C PHE A 141 7.64 23.80 17.85
#